data_AF-A0A193GJ90-F1
#
_entry.id   AF-A0A193GJ90-F1
#
_cell.length_a   1.000
_cell.length_b   1.000
_cell.length_c   1.000
_cell.angle_alpha   90.00
_cell.angle_beta   90.00
_cell.angle_gamma   90.00
#
_symmetry.space_group_name_H-M   'P 1'
#
loop_
_entity.id
_entity.type
_entity.pdbx_description
1 polymer ?
#
loop_
_entity_poly.entity_id
_entity_poly.type
_entity_poly.pdbx_seq_one_letter_code
_entity_poly.pdbx_strand_id
1 'polypeptide(L)'
;MHSNTSPSPFLPGVTGRRVLTADGLRPARLAFDQGRIAAVQPGDARADHGFDAGDMLVLPGIVDLHGDAFERAIMPRPGVTFPYDGALLDVDRQLLANGITTEFHGVTLSWEGGLRGEPYAVRMFDALTRMQELLGARHCVHLRFETHHVAGVELAQSWIRAGKVGFLALNDHLPSMAKRLGDDRKLLQYAERAECDLDTFQGRIRAAMQSADAVAGAMRDLTECARAAGLEVASHDDRDAATRRYYHQLGCRVAEFPLTQEAAQVARSLADAIVFGAPNVVRGGSHTNAPDATAMIRAGLCDILASDYYYPAPLAAVIKLAEQGVLPLHQAWNLVSRNPARAAGLADRGALDAGMVADAIVVDDSVAGVPRVCAAIVDGQLRYAARHFDHRVERAAA
;
A
#
# COMPACT_ATOMS: atom_id res chain seq x y z
N MET A 1 -17.63 39.01 23.73
CA MET A 1 -16.57 38.24 23.05
C MET A 1 -17.01 36.79 23.06
N HIS A 2 -17.70 36.32 22.02
CA HIS A 2 -18.02 34.91 21.89
C HIS A 2 -16.74 34.21 21.42
N SER A 3 -16.11 33.45 22.30
CA SER A 3 -15.00 32.56 21.95
C SER A 3 -15.55 31.54 20.95
N ASN A 4 -15.20 31.71 19.69
CA ASN A 4 -15.51 30.76 18.63
C ASN A 4 -14.58 29.55 18.78
N THR A 5 -14.82 28.72 19.79
CA THR A 5 -14.10 27.45 19.98
C THR A 5 -14.82 26.40 19.14
N SER A 6 -14.57 26.40 17.82
CA SER A 6 -14.84 25.20 17.04
C SER A 6 -14.09 24.04 17.71
N PRO A 7 -14.74 22.90 17.98
CA PRO A 7 -14.07 21.76 18.58
C PRO A 7 -12.89 21.36 17.70
N SER A 8 -11.73 21.12 18.32
CA SER A 8 -10.55 20.61 17.62
C SER A 8 -10.92 19.33 16.86
N PRO A 9 -10.52 19.17 15.59
CA PRO A 9 -10.76 17.94 14.84
C PRO A 9 -9.92 16.76 15.36
N PHE A 10 -8.88 17.05 16.15
CA PHE A 10 -7.99 16.04 16.71
C PHE A 10 -8.58 15.40 17.96
N LEU A 11 -8.54 14.07 18.01
CA LEU A 11 -8.82 13.31 19.22
C LEU A 11 -7.73 13.57 20.27
N PRO A 12 -8.07 13.71 21.56
CA PRO A 12 -7.06 13.79 22.63
C PRO A 12 -6.25 12.50 22.84
N GLY A 13 -6.74 11.37 22.29
CA GLY A 13 -6.10 10.08 22.44
C GLY A 13 -7.05 8.89 22.31
N VAL A 14 -6.47 7.70 22.45
CA VAL A 14 -7.18 6.41 22.45
C VAL A 14 -6.82 5.63 23.71
N THR A 15 -7.78 4.99 24.35
CA THR A 15 -7.56 4.05 25.46
C THR A 15 -8.18 2.71 25.11
N GLY A 16 -7.55 1.62 25.52
CA GLY A 16 -8.10 0.28 25.34
C GLY A 16 -7.39 -0.73 26.21
N ARG A 17 -8.02 -1.88 26.40
CA ARG A 17 -7.44 -3.02 27.16
C ARG A 17 -6.48 -3.86 26.31
N ARG A 18 -6.58 -3.74 24.98
CA ARG A 18 -5.80 -4.51 24.01
C ARG A 18 -5.17 -3.58 22.97
N VAL A 19 -4.18 -2.80 23.40
CA VAL A 19 -3.38 -1.92 22.54
C VAL A 19 -2.08 -2.60 22.16
N LEU A 20 -1.77 -2.66 20.87
CA LEU A 20 -0.49 -3.21 20.38
C LEU A 20 0.61 -2.17 20.54
N THR A 21 1.39 -2.30 21.62
CA THR A 21 2.55 -1.45 21.92
C THR A 21 3.86 -2.15 21.52
N ALA A 22 5.00 -1.47 21.66
CA ALA A 22 6.32 -2.09 21.51
C ALA A 22 6.53 -3.33 22.42
N ASP A 23 5.87 -3.36 23.59
CA ASP A 23 5.94 -4.48 24.55
C ASP A 23 4.91 -5.59 24.26
N GLY A 24 4.17 -5.48 23.15
CA GLY A 24 3.07 -6.38 22.80
C GLY A 24 1.69 -5.84 23.20
N LEU A 25 0.70 -6.74 23.21
CA LEU A 25 -0.70 -6.41 23.44
C LEU A 25 -0.97 -6.23 24.94
N ARG A 26 -1.37 -5.03 25.35
CA ARG A 26 -1.64 -4.71 26.77
C ARG A 26 -2.64 -3.57 26.92
N PRO A 27 -3.19 -3.36 28.13
CA PRO A 27 -3.91 -2.14 28.43
C PRO A 27 -3.00 -0.92 28.36
N ALA A 28 -3.43 0.07 27.58
CA ALA A 28 -2.68 1.31 27.43
C ALA A 28 -3.57 2.48 27.02
N ARG A 29 -3.02 3.67 27.25
CA ARG A 29 -3.53 4.96 26.76
C ARG A 29 -2.51 5.60 25.84
N LEU A 30 -2.96 5.94 24.65
CA LEU A 30 -2.25 6.79 23.70
C LEU A 30 -2.74 8.21 23.88
N ALA A 31 -1.86 9.13 24.24
CA ALA A 31 -2.16 10.56 24.22
C ALA A 31 -1.74 11.14 22.87
N PHE A 32 -2.61 11.91 22.23
CA PHE A 32 -2.30 12.57 20.96
C PHE A 32 -2.09 14.07 21.16
N ASP A 33 -1.18 14.62 20.37
CA ASP A 33 -0.94 16.06 20.27
C ASP A 33 -0.66 16.41 18.80
N GLN A 34 -1.51 17.26 18.21
CA GLN A 34 -1.40 17.75 16.83
C GLN A 34 -1.02 16.67 15.79
N GLY A 35 -1.76 15.55 15.79
CA GLY A 35 -1.56 14.46 14.84
C GLY A 35 -0.42 13.49 15.16
N ARG A 36 0.27 13.66 16.29
CA ARG A 36 1.30 12.74 16.78
C ARG A 36 0.92 12.07 18.09
N ILE A 37 1.51 10.91 18.36
CA ILE A 37 1.44 10.23 19.65
C ILE A 37 2.41 10.94 20.60
N ALA A 38 1.89 11.70 21.55
CA ALA A 38 2.70 12.41 22.55
C ALA A 38 3.25 11.45 23.61
N ALA A 39 2.45 10.48 24.05
CA ALA A 39 2.85 9.51 25.06
C ALA A 39 2.06 8.21 24.96
N VAL A 40 2.69 7.11 25.38
CA VAL A 40 2.07 5.79 25.58
C VAL A 40 2.16 5.46 27.07
N GLN A 41 1.02 5.40 27.75
CA GLN A 41 0.94 5.20 29.19
C GLN A 41 0.33 3.83 29.50
N PRO A 42 0.86 3.06 30.47
CA PRO A 42 0.23 1.84 30.93
C PRO A 42 -1.08 2.15 31.67
N GLY A 43 -2.05 1.23 31.57
CA GLY A 43 -3.20 1.18 32.47
C GLY A 43 -4.56 1.29 31.79
N ASP A 44 -5.58 1.04 32.61
CA ASP A 44 -6.98 0.83 32.21
C ASP A 44 -7.87 2.05 32.50
N ALA A 45 -7.26 3.16 32.96
CA ALA A 45 -7.99 4.34 33.35
C ALA A 45 -8.71 4.94 32.14
N ARG A 46 -10.05 5.02 32.22
CA ARG A 46 -10.88 5.62 31.18
C ARG A 46 -10.36 7.01 30.82
N ALA A 47 -10.26 7.30 29.54
CA ALA A 47 -9.99 8.66 29.11
C ALA A 47 -11.23 9.52 29.38
N ASP A 48 -11.11 10.54 30.24
CA ASP A 48 -12.22 11.47 30.51
C ASP A 48 -12.67 12.22 29.24
N HIS A 49 -11.80 12.32 28.22
CA HIS A 49 -12.04 13.06 26.97
C HIS A 49 -11.46 12.39 25.70
N GLY A 50 -11.25 11.06 25.68
CA GLY A 50 -10.64 10.34 24.55
C GLY A 50 -11.51 9.23 23.97
N PHE A 51 -11.05 8.59 22.90
CA PHE A 51 -11.71 7.43 22.31
C PHE A 51 -11.45 6.18 23.17
N ASP A 52 -12.49 5.58 23.76
CA ASP A 52 -12.40 4.33 24.54
C ASP A 52 -12.75 3.12 23.64
N ALA A 53 -11.75 2.32 23.31
CA ALA A 53 -11.87 1.10 22.52
C ALA A 53 -12.34 -0.12 23.33
N GLY A 54 -12.41 -0.03 24.67
CA GLY A 54 -12.80 -1.15 25.52
C GLY A 54 -11.92 -2.39 25.32
N ASP A 55 -12.55 -3.52 25.02
CA ASP A 55 -11.90 -4.81 24.77
C ASP A 55 -11.57 -5.06 23.28
N MET A 56 -11.79 -4.08 22.39
CA MET A 56 -11.38 -4.17 20.98
C MET A 56 -9.85 -4.02 20.84
N LEU A 57 -9.32 -4.53 19.74
CA LEU A 57 -7.91 -4.35 19.38
C LEU A 57 -7.66 -2.90 18.94
N VAL A 58 -6.63 -2.27 19.49
CA VAL A 58 -6.09 -0.99 18.99
C VAL A 58 -4.74 -1.28 18.36
N LEU A 59 -4.63 -1.02 17.06
CA LEU A 59 -3.49 -1.43 16.25
C LEU A 59 -2.94 -0.23 15.46
N PRO A 60 -1.64 -0.18 15.14
CA PRO A 60 -1.10 0.78 14.18
C PRO A 60 -1.87 0.72 12.85
N GLY A 61 -2.13 1.86 12.23
CA GLY A 61 -2.78 1.91 10.91
C GLY A 61 -2.05 1.08 9.85
N ILE A 62 -2.78 0.43 8.95
CA ILE A 62 -2.19 -0.36 7.86
C ILE A 62 -1.55 0.58 6.84
N VAL A 63 -0.33 0.25 6.43
CA VAL A 63 0.40 0.91 5.34
C VAL A 63 0.46 -0.07 4.19
N ASP A 64 -0.25 0.22 3.12
CA ASP A 64 -0.29 -0.64 1.95
C ASP A 64 0.63 -0.10 0.86
N LEU A 65 1.66 -0.86 0.52
CA LEU A 65 2.70 -0.46 -0.43
C LEU A 65 2.30 -0.75 -1.89
N HIS A 66 1.26 -1.56 -2.09
CA HIS A 66 0.77 -1.95 -3.41
C HIS A 66 -0.74 -2.22 -3.40
N GLY A 67 -1.51 -1.22 -3.82
CA GLY A 67 -2.94 -1.37 -4.10
C GLY A 67 -3.25 -1.11 -5.58
N ASP A 68 -3.74 -2.16 -6.26
CA ASP A 68 -4.25 -2.10 -7.63
C ASP A 68 -5.79 -1.99 -7.65
N ALA A 69 -6.45 -2.18 -6.50
CA ALA A 69 -7.91 -2.22 -6.40
C ALA A 69 -8.59 -0.89 -6.78
N PHE A 70 -7.89 0.25 -6.65
CA PHE A 70 -8.43 1.57 -7.02
C PHE A 70 -8.77 1.67 -8.52
N GLU A 71 -8.07 0.93 -9.39
CA GLU A 71 -8.34 0.91 -10.83
C GLU A 71 -9.80 0.53 -11.12
N ARG A 72 -10.40 -0.33 -10.29
CA ARG A 72 -11.80 -0.78 -10.42
C ARG A 72 -12.81 0.32 -10.12
N ALA A 73 -12.47 1.28 -9.26
CA ALA A 73 -13.33 2.42 -8.99
C ALA A 73 -13.29 3.43 -10.14
N ILE A 74 -12.12 3.61 -10.77
CA ILE A 74 -11.93 4.51 -11.90
C ILE A 74 -12.50 3.91 -13.19
N MET A 75 -12.24 2.62 -13.43
CA MET A 75 -12.66 1.92 -14.64
C MET A 75 -13.22 0.53 -14.28
N PRO A 76 -14.46 0.44 -13.79
CA PRO A 76 -15.05 -0.82 -13.32
C PRO A 76 -15.20 -1.88 -14.41
N ARG A 77 -15.20 -1.47 -15.68
CA ARG A 77 -15.11 -2.36 -16.85
C ARG A 77 -14.33 -1.68 -17.98
N PRO A 78 -13.67 -2.45 -18.87
CA PRO A 78 -12.87 -1.89 -19.96
C PRO A 78 -13.61 -0.81 -20.78
N GLY A 79 -12.93 0.31 -21.01
CA GLY A 79 -13.43 1.42 -21.82
C GLY A 79 -14.50 2.30 -21.17
N VAL A 80 -14.88 2.05 -19.91
CA VAL A 80 -15.86 2.88 -19.18
C VAL A 80 -15.22 3.47 -17.93
N THR A 81 -14.91 4.76 -18.01
CA THR A 81 -14.27 5.52 -16.94
C THR A 81 -15.25 6.40 -16.18
N PHE A 82 -14.99 6.55 -14.88
CA PHE A 82 -15.70 7.47 -13.99
C PHE A 82 -14.81 8.68 -13.66
N PRO A 83 -15.40 9.83 -13.28
CA PRO A 83 -14.64 10.96 -12.76
C PRO A 83 -13.77 10.55 -11.57
N TYR A 84 -12.48 10.85 -11.62
CA TYR A 84 -11.50 10.40 -10.62
C TYR A 84 -11.83 10.92 -9.22
N ASP A 85 -12.32 12.16 -9.10
CA ASP A 85 -12.63 12.77 -7.82
C ASP A 85 -13.67 11.93 -7.03
N GLY A 86 -14.72 11.46 -7.71
CA GLY A 86 -15.74 10.58 -7.10
C GLY A 86 -15.21 9.16 -6.83
N ALA A 87 -14.43 8.60 -7.77
CA ALA A 87 -13.83 7.28 -7.61
C ALA A 87 -12.83 7.23 -6.44
N LEU A 88 -12.00 8.27 -6.26
CA LEU A 88 -11.06 8.38 -5.16
C LEU A 88 -11.75 8.51 -3.81
N LEU A 89 -12.90 9.19 -3.75
CA LEU A 89 -13.68 9.26 -2.52
C LEU A 89 -14.25 7.89 -2.12
N ASP A 90 -14.75 7.11 -3.09
CA ASP A 90 -15.18 5.73 -2.85
C ASP A 90 -14.01 4.85 -2.36
N VAL A 91 -12.87 4.95 -3.03
CA VAL A 91 -11.64 4.26 -2.62
C VAL A 91 -11.22 4.64 -1.21
N ASP A 92 -11.18 5.93 -0.87
CA ASP A 92 -10.86 6.40 0.49
C ASP A 92 -11.77 5.78 1.56
N ARG A 93 -13.08 5.71 1.31
CA ARG A 93 -14.00 5.05 2.25
C ARG A 93 -13.70 3.57 2.41
N GLN A 94 -13.34 2.88 1.32
CA GLN A 94 -12.95 1.47 1.38
C GLN A 94 -11.63 1.28 2.12
N LEU A 95 -10.62 2.12 1.88
CA LEU A 95 -9.34 2.06 2.58
C LEU A 95 -9.54 2.19 4.10
N LEU A 96 -10.24 3.24 4.53
CA LEU A 96 -10.49 3.49 5.95
C LEU A 96 -11.34 2.39 6.61
N ALA A 97 -12.37 1.90 5.90
CA ALA A 97 -13.19 0.80 6.39
C ALA A 97 -12.44 -0.55 6.49
N ASN A 98 -11.30 -0.68 5.82
CA ASN A 98 -10.39 -1.83 5.91
C ASN A 98 -9.13 -1.54 6.73
N GLY A 99 -9.06 -0.37 7.37
CA GLY A 99 -7.98 0.00 8.29
C GLY A 99 -6.69 0.47 7.61
N ILE A 100 -6.70 0.72 6.31
CA ILE A 100 -5.58 1.28 5.56
C ILE A 100 -5.57 2.79 5.77
N THR A 101 -4.54 3.28 6.48
CA THR A 101 -4.37 4.71 6.78
C THR A 101 -3.38 5.40 5.86
N THR A 102 -2.47 4.63 5.24
CA THR A 102 -1.57 5.09 4.18
C THR A 102 -1.60 4.09 3.02
N GLU A 103 -1.94 4.57 1.84
CA GLU A 103 -2.09 3.77 0.61
C GLU A 103 -1.11 4.26 -0.44
N PHE A 104 -0.43 3.34 -1.11
CA PHE A 104 0.39 3.60 -2.28
C PHE A 104 -0.29 3.06 -3.55
N HIS A 105 -0.99 3.95 -4.27
CA HIS A 105 -1.70 3.61 -5.50
C HIS A 105 -0.72 3.23 -6.61
N GLY A 106 -0.90 2.06 -7.20
CA GLY A 106 -0.11 1.59 -8.34
C GLY A 106 -0.43 2.37 -9.61
N VAL A 107 0.33 3.43 -9.91
CA VAL A 107 0.18 4.23 -11.15
C VAL A 107 1.22 3.77 -12.15
N THR A 108 0.80 3.23 -13.29
CA THR A 108 1.76 2.73 -14.30
C THR A 108 2.11 3.78 -15.35
N LEU A 109 3.39 3.88 -15.69
CA LEU A 109 3.87 4.51 -16.93
C LEU A 109 4.57 3.46 -17.80
N SER A 110 3.93 3.12 -18.92
CA SER A 110 4.27 1.99 -19.79
C SER A 110 4.24 2.37 -21.26
N TRP A 111 5.07 1.65 -22.04
CA TRP A 111 5.02 1.64 -23.51
C TRP A 111 3.68 1.09 -24.05
N GLU A 112 2.88 0.41 -23.22
CA GLU A 112 1.55 -0.12 -23.57
C GLU A 112 0.55 1.00 -23.86
N GLY A 113 0.54 2.10 -23.09
CA GLY A 113 -0.44 3.19 -23.18
C GLY A 113 -1.77 2.91 -22.47
N GLY A 114 -2.82 3.66 -22.83
CA GLY A 114 -4.15 3.58 -22.20
C GLY A 114 -4.11 3.87 -20.69
N LEU A 115 -4.71 2.99 -19.88
CA LEU A 115 -4.67 3.07 -18.41
C LEU A 115 -3.26 3.00 -17.82
N ARG A 116 -2.30 2.47 -18.58
CA ARG A 116 -0.89 2.35 -18.20
C ARG A 116 -0.04 3.45 -18.85
N GLY A 117 -0.67 4.50 -19.36
CA GLY A 117 -0.01 5.60 -20.07
C GLY A 117 -0.03 6.93 -19.29
N GLU A 118 0.77 7.87 -19.79
CA GLU A 118 0.92 9.22 -19.23
C GLU A 118 -0.41 9.94 -18.93
N PRO A 119 -1.42 9.98 -19.83
CA PRO A 119 -2.65 10.73 -19.56
C PRO A 119 -3.41 10.21 -18.33
N TYR A 120 -3.32 8.92 -18.04
CA TYR A 120 -3.95 8.32 -16.87
C TYR A 120 -3.24 8.74 -15.59
N ALA A 121 -1.90 8.70 -15.59
CA ALA A 121 -1.08 9.13 -14.46
C ALA A 121 -1.30 10.62 -14.13
N VAL A 122 -1.32 11.50 -15.14
CA VAL A 122 -1.56 12.94 -14.94
C VAL A 122 -2.93 13.18 -14.31
N ARG A 123 -3.99 12.54 -14.80
CA ARG A 123 -5.33 12.65 -14.19
C ARG A 123 -5.35 12.19 -12.73
N MET A 124 -4.62 11.12 -12.41
CA MET A 124 -4.48 10.63 -11.04
C MET A 124 -3.79 11.68 -10.15
N PHE A 125 -2.66 12.24 -10.58
CA PHE A 125 -1.95 13.27 -9.81
C PHE A 125 -2.80 14.51 -9.57
N ASP A 126 -3.51 14.97 -10.59
CA ASP A 126 -4.35 16.16 -10.49
C ASP A 126 -5.54 15.91 -9.55
N ALA A 127 -6.16 14.73 -9.63
CA ALA A 127 -7.25 14.35 -8.75
C ALA A 127 -6.80 14.22 -7.29
N LEU A 128 -5.67 13.55 -7.03
CA LEU A 128 -5.09 13.46 -5.69
C LEU A 128 -4.79 14.84 -5.10
N THR A 129 -4.24 15.75 -5.92
CA THR A 129 -3.95 17.13 -5.50
C THR A 129 -5.22 17.90 -5.15
N ARG A 130 -6.28 17.79 -5.97
CA ARG A 130 -7.56 18.47 -5.70
C ARG A 130 -8.28 17.91 -4.48
N MET A 131 -8.21 16.60 -4.27
CA MET A 131 -9.01 15.89 -3.28
C MET A 131 -8.32 15.78 -1.91
N GLN A 132 -7.04 16.13 -1.78
CA GLN A 132 -6.23 15.91 -0.58
C GLN A 132 -6.90 16.33 0.75
N GLU A 133 -7.63 17.45 0.79
CA GLU A 133 -8.29 17.96 1.99
C GLU A 133 -9.59 17.20 2.35
N LEU A 134 -10.16 16.46 1.39
CA LEU A 134 -11.41 15.71 1.55
C LEU A 134 -11.19 14.23 1.86
N LEU A 135 -10.05 13.67 1.44
CA LEU A 135 -9.68 12.29 1.69
C LEU A 135 -9.27 12.13 3.16
N GLY A 136 -9.66 11.02 3.77
CA GLY A 136 -9.33 10.72 5.17
C GLY A 136 -8.05 9.91 5.31
N ALA A 137 -7.82 8.93 4.44
CA ALA A 137 -6.57 8.20 4.37
C ALA A 137 -5.47 9.06 3.72
N ARG A 138 -4.21 8.64 3.86
CA ARG A 138 -3.09 9.25 3.17
C ARG A 138 -2.87 8.53 1.84
N HIS A 139 -3.09 9.24 0.74
CA HIS A 139 -2.92 8.70 -0.61
C HIS A 139 -1.55 9.09 -1.18
N CYS A 140 -0.70 8.10 -1.38
CA CYS A 140 0.62 8.20 -1.99
C CYS A 140 0.62 7.53 -3.37
N VAL A 141 1.60 7.85 -4.19
CA VAL A 141 1.77 7.26 -5.52
C VAL A 141 2.94 6.29 -5.49
N HIS A 142 2.68 5.05 -5.86
CA HIS A 142 3.67 4.08 -6.27
C HIS A 142 3.73 4.07 -7.80
N LEU A 143 4.76 4.71 -8.36
CA LEU A 143 4.98 4.74 -9.81
C LEU A 143 5.55 3.40 -10.26
N ARG A 144 4.81 2.68 -11.10
CA ARG A 144 5.24 1.43 -11.74
C ARG A 144 5.74 1.75 -13.14
N PHE A 145 7.04 1.69 -13.36
CA PHE A 145 7.66 2.07 -14.62
C PHE A 145 8.05 0.83 -15.44
N GLU A 146 7.55 0.72 -16.68
CA GLU A 146 8.04 -0.33 -17.58
C GLU A 146 9.46 -0.02 -18.06
N THR A 147 10.38 -0.93 -17.79
CA THR A 147 11.80 -0.82 -18.13
C THR A 147 12.07 -0.49 -19.60
N HIS A 148 11.24 -1.00 -20.52
CA HIS A 148 11.37 -0.77 -21.95
C HIS A 148 10.70 0.53 -22.45
N HIS A 149 10.09 1.32 -21.56
CA HIS A 149 9.53 2.63 -21.89
C HIS A 149 10.59 3.74 -21.81
N VAL A 150 11.73 3.55 -22.49
CA VAL A 150 12.92 4.43 -22.40
C VAL A 150 12.58 5.91 -22.66
N ALA A 151 11.71 6.19 -23.63
CA ALA A 151 11.28 7.55 -23.96
C ALA A 151 10.55 8.27 -22.80
N GLY A 152 9.99 7.53 -21.83
CA GLY A 152 9.28 8.09 -20.69
C GLY A 152 10.15 8.38 -19.47
N VAL A 153 11.46 8.10 -19.51
CA VAL A 153 12.33 8.28 -18.33
C VAL A 153 12.40 9.75 -17.89
N GLU A 154 12.61 10.68 -18.82
CA GLU A 154 12.69 12.11 -18.48
C GLU A 154 11.38 12.62 -17.83
N LEU A 155 10.24 12.13 -18.33
CA LEU A 155 8.92 12.44 -17.78
C LEU A 155 8.78 11.88 -16.36
N ALA A 156 9.13 10.61 -16.12
CA ALA A 156 9.11 10.01 -14.80
C ALA A 156 10.01 10.77 -13.81
N GLN A 157 11.22 11.13 -14.23
CA GLN A 157 12.14 11.96 -13.44
C GLN A 157 11.56 13.34 -13.12
N SER A 158 10.79 13.94 -14.03
CA SER A 158 10.09 15.20 -13.76
C SER A 158 9.03 15.05 -12.66
N TRP A 159 8.28 13.95 -12.64
CA TRP A 159 7.27 13.68 -11.62
C TRP A 159 7.89 13.40 -10.26
N ILE A 160 8.99 12.63 -10.23
CA ILE A 160 9.78 12.38 -9.03
C ILE A 160 10.28 13.70 -8.44
N ARG A 161 10.93 14.55 -9.24
CA ARG A 161 11.43 15.86 -8.79
C ARG A 161 10.32 16.82 -8.34
N ALA A 162 9.13 16.70 -8.91
CA ALA A 162 7.96 17.45 -8.50
C ALA A 162 7.28 16.92 -7.22
N GLY A 163 7.80 15.84 -6.62
CA GLY A 163 7.22 15.24 -5.40
C GLY A 163 5.89 14.51 -5.64
N LYS A 164 5.55 14.17 -6.90
CA LYS A 164 4.31 13.46 -7.24
C LYS A 164 4.39 11.96 -6.99
N VAL A 165 5.59 11.41 -6.74
CA VAL A 165 5.87 9.99 -6.56
C VAL A 165 6.45 9.76 -5.17
N GLY A 166 5.93 8.79 -4.44
CA GLY A 166 6.41 8.40 -3.11
C GLY A 166 7.17 7.07 -3.09
N PHE A 167 7.01 6.24 -4.11
CA PHE A 167 7.68 4.94 -4.24
C PHE A 167 7.79 4.57 -5.73
N LEU A 168 8.88 3.94 -6.16
CA LEU A 168 9.10 3.55 -7.55
C LEU A 168 9.28 2.04 -7.66
N ALA A 169 8.60 1.38 -8.60
CA ALA A 169 8.93 0.02 -9.02
C ALA A 169 9.34 -0.03 -10.49
N LEU A 170 10.30 -0.91 -10.78
CA LEU A 170 10.65 -1.30 -12.14
C LEU A 170 9.91 -2.59 -12.54
N ASN A 171 9.21 -2.53 -13.67
CA ASN A 171 8.43 -3.64 -14.22
C ASN A 171 9.00 -4.05 -15.59
N ASP A 172 8.89 -5.33 -15.93
CA ASP A 172 9.22 -5.83 -17.27
C ASP A 172 8.19 -6.86 -17.75
N HIS A 173 7.10 -6.36 -18.33
CA HIS A 173 6.07 -7.21 -18.92
C HIS A 173 6.35 -7.56 -20.39
N LEU A 174 7.34 -6.92 -21.02
CA LEU A 174 7.62 -7.07 -22.44
C LEU A 174 7.88 -8.53 -22.87
N PRO A 175 8.67 -9.35 -22.16
CA PRO A 175 8.88 -10.75 -22.54
C PRO A 175 7.59 -11.57 -22.61
N SER A 176 6.63 -11.28 -21.73
CA SER A 176 5.33 -11.96 -21.72
C SER A 176 4.44 -11.52 -22.89
N MET A 177 4.54 -10.25 -23.31
CA MET A 177 3.80 -9.68 -24.43
C MET A 177 4.41 -10.10 -25.77
N ALA A 178 5.73 -10.12 -25.88
CA ALA A 178 6.45 -10.57 -27.07
C ALA A 178 6.13 -12.04 -27.42
N LYS A 179 5.98 -12.92 -26.43
CA LYS A 179 5.55 -14.32 -26.62
C LYS A 179 4.14 -14.46 -27.21
N ARG A 180 3.33 -13.40 -27.18
CA ARG A 180 1.95 -13.38 -27.70
C ARG A 180 1.87 -12.77 -29.11
N LEU A 181 2.97 -12.24 -29.66
CA LEU A 181 3.00 -11.80 -31.06
C LEU A 181 2.63 -12.96 -31.98
N GLY A 182 1.68 -12.73 -32.87
CA GLY A 182 1.10 -13.76 -33.75
C GLY A 182 -0.11 -14.51 -33.17
N ASP A 183 -0.52 -14.23 -31.93
CA ASP A 183 -1.78 -14.70 -31.34
C ASP A 183 -2.71 -13.50 -31.08
N ASP A 184 -3.34 -13.02 -32.15
CA ASP A 184 -4.20 -11.83 -32.15
C ASP A 184 -5.29 -11.88 -31.08
N ARG A 185 -5.87 -13.06 -30.87
CA ARG A 185 -6.90 -13.29 -29.85
C ARG A 185 -6.37 -12.99 -28.44
N LYS A 186 -5.14 -13.39 -28.12
CA LYS A 186 -4.54 -13.11 -26.81
C LYS A 186 -4.10 -11.67 -26.64
N LEU A 187 -3.80 -10.97 -27.73
CA LEU A 187 -3.36 -9.57 -27.70
C LEU A 187 -4.53 -8.57 -27.71
N LEU A 188 -5.68 -8.95 -28.25
CA LEU A 188 -6.85 -8.06 -28.37
C LEU A 188 -7.25 -7.45 -27.02
N GLN A 189 -7.32 -8.25 -25.95
CA GLN A 189 -7.65 -7.75 -24.61
C GLN A 189 -6.64 -6.70 -24.07
N TYR A 190 -5.37 -6.79 -24.48
CA TYR A 190 -4.34 -5.83 -24.07
C TYR A 190 -4.42 -4.56 -24.91
N ALA A 191 -4.67 -4.70 -26.21
CA ALA A 191 -4.92 -3.56 -27.10
C ALA A 191 -6.14 -2.75 -26.64
N GLU A 192 -7.23 -3.41 -26.24
CA GLU A 192 -8.42 -2.77 -25.66
C GLU A 192 -8.10 -2.01 -24.37
N ARG A 193 -7.35 -2.62 -23.43
CA ARG A 193 -6.91 -1.95 -22.19
C ARG A 193 -5.94 -0.78 -22.46
N ALA A 194 -5.14 -0.90 -23.51
CA ALA A 194 -4.24 0.13 -24.02
C ALA A 194 -4.96 1.21 -24.86
N GLU A 195 -6.28 1.09 -25.02
CA GLU A 195 -7.15 2.01 -25.77
C GLU A 195 -6.67 2.23 -27.21
N CYS A 196 -6.25 1.16 -27.89
CA CYS A 196 -5.79 1.20 -29.28
C CYS A 196 -6.18 -0.04 -30.08
N ASP A 197 -6.03 0.02 -31.40
CA ASP A 197 -6.21 -1.15 -32.26
C ASP A 197 -5.02 -2.13 -32.13
N LEU A 198 -5.25 -3.37 -32.58
CA LEU A 198 -4.29 -4.46 -32.44
C LEU A 198 -2.98 -4.18 -33.19
N ASP A 199 -3.02 -3.59 -34.38
CA ASP A 199 -1.83 -3.32 -35.18
C ASP A 199 -0.95 -2.28 -34.50
N THR A 200 -1.57 -1.22 -33.97
CA THR A 200 -0.91 -0.22 -33.14
C THR A 200 -0.26 -0.86 -31.92
N PHE A 201 -0.97 -1.73 -31.19
CA PHE A 201 -0.43 -2.39 -30.01
C PHE A 201 0.76 -3.29 -30.34
N GLN A 202 0.67 -4.09 -31.41
CA GLN A 202 1.79 -4.90 -31.90
C GLN A 202 2.98 -4.02 -32.31
N GLY A 203 2.72 -2.87 -32.93
CA GLY A 203 3.73 -1.86 -33.24
C GLY A 203 4.48 -1.38 -31.99
N ARG A 204 3.75 -1.08 -30.90
CA ARG A 204 4.34 -0.68 -29.60
C ARG A 204 5.23 -1.78 -29.01
N ILE A 205 4.80 -3.06 -29.06
CA ILE A 205 5.62 -4.19 -28.62
C ILE A 205 6.93 -4.23 -29.41
N ARG A 206 6.87 -4.15 -30.75
CA ARG A 206 8.06 -4.19 -31.61
C ARG A 206 9.01 -3.02 -31.33
N ALA A 207 8.47 -1.81 -31.13
CA ALA A 207 9.28 -0.63 -30.78
C ALA A 207 9.94 -0.76 -29.40
N ALA A 208 9.23 -1.30 -28.40
CA ALA A 208 9.79 -1.58 -27.08
C ALA A 208 10.94 -2.59 -27.15
N MET A 209 10.81 -3.64 -27.98
CA MET A 209 11.89 -4.62 -28.22
C MET A 209 13.13 -3.98 -28.86
N GLN A 210 12.97 -2.97 -29.72
CA GLN A 210 14.09 -2.27 -30.35
C GLN A 210 14.86 -1.37 -29.37
N SER A 211 14.30 -1.08 -28.19
CA SER A 211 14.92 -0.21 -27.19
C SER A 211 15.83 -0.95 -26.20
N ALA A 212 15.98 -2.27 -26.35
CA ALA A 212 16.65 -3.16 -25.38
C ALA A 212 18.06 -2.68 -24.98
N ASP A 213 18.87 -2.23 -25.93
CA ASP A 213 20.26 -1.78 -25.68
C ASP A 213 20.33 -0.51 -24.80
N ALA A 214 19.28 0.32 -24.80
CA ALA A 214 19.21 1.56 -24.03
C ALA A 214 18.66 1.35 -22.61
N VAL A 215 17.97 0.23 -22.34
CA VAL A 215 17.25 -0.01 -21.07
C VAL A 215 18.17 0.08 -19.86
N ALA A 216 19.35 -0.54 -19.92
CA ALA A 216 20.24 -0.59 -18.76
C ALA A 216 20.74 0.80 -18.33
N GLY A 217 21.04 1.68 -19.28
CA GLY A 217 21.41 3.07 -18.99
C GLY A 217 20.23 3.87 -18.46
N ALA A 218 19.09 3.78 -19.16
CA ALA A 218 17.86 4.48 -18.81
C ALA A 218 17.37 4.14 -17.39
N MET A 219 17.44 2.86 -17.00
CA MET A 219 17.02 2.43 -15.66
C MET A 219 17.98 2.91 -14.57
N ARG A 220 19.28 2.95 -14.85
CA ARG A 220 20.25 3.55 -13.91
C ARG A 220 19.95 5.01 -13.67
N ASP A 221 19.70 5.78 -14.73
CA ASP A 221 19.39 7.22 -14.62
C ASP A 221 18.09 7.45 -13.83
N LEU A 222 17.08 6.59 -14.04
CA LEU A 222 15.81 6.67 -13.32
C LEU A 222 15.97 6.32 -11.82
N THR A 223 16.66 5.23 -11.49
CA THR A 223 16.85 4.83 -10.08
C THR A 223 17.76 5.79 -9.33
N GLU A 224 18.78 6.36 -9.98
CA GLU A 224 19.61 7.43 -9.41
C GLU A 224 18.78 8.68 -9.11
N CYS A 225 17.89 9.09 -10.02
CA CYS A 225 16.99 10.21 -9.79
C CYS A 225 16.03 9.95 -8.62
N ALA A 226 15.42 8.76 -8.55
CA ALA A 226 14.53 8.37 -7.45
C ALA A 226 15.26 8.44 -6.09
N ARG A 227 16.45 7.85 -6.01
CA ARG A 227 17.26 7.83 -4.78
C ARG A 227 17.75 9.23 -4.40
N ALA A 228 18.11 10.07 -5.37
CA ALA A 228 18.48 11.46 -5.11
C ALA A 228 17.31 12.28 -4.54
N ALA A 229 16.06 11.90 -4.87
CA ALA A 229 14.84 12.46 -4.28
C ALA A 229 14.45 11.80 -2.94
N GLY A 230 15.25 10.85 -2.43
CA GLY A 230 14.97 10.15 -1.18
C GLY A 230 13.93 9.03 -1.30
N LEU A 231 13.60 8.58 -2.51
CA LEU A 231 12.65 7.50 -2.73
C LEU A 231 13.34 6.13 -2.67
N GLU A 232 12.64 5.17 -2.09
CA GLU A 232 12.97 3.76 -2.21
C GLU A 232 12.52 3.20 -3.56
N VAL A 233 13.22 2.17 -4.04
CA VAL A 233 12.98 1.56 -5.35
C VAL A 233 12.78 0.06 -5.20
N ALA A 234 11.73 -0.46 -5.85
CA ALA A 234 11.42 -1.88 -5.96
C ALA A 234 11.72 -2.42 -7.36
N SER A 235 11.84 -3.74 -7.45
CA SER A 235 11.58 -4.46 -8.70
C SER A 235 10.38 -5.39 -8.52
N HIS A 236 9.65 -5.60 -9.61
CA HIS A 236 8.41 -6.36 -9.62
C HIS A 236 8.58 -7.66 -10.43
N ASP A 237 8.00 -8.76 -9.93
CA ASP A 237 7.99 -10.09 -10.57
C ASP A 237 9.40 -10.63 -10.88
N ASP A 238 10.29 -10.57 -9.90
CA ASP A 238 11.65 -11.14 -10.04
C ASP A 238 11.55 -12.64 -10.36
N ARG A 239 11.80 -12.97 -11.64
CA ARG A 239 11.58 -14.33 -12.18
C ARG A 239 12.57 -15.36 -11.64
N ASP A 240 13.77 -14.92 -11.28
CA ASP A 240 14.87 -15.78 -10.85
C ASP A 240 15.91 -15.01 -10.02
N ALA A 241 16.86 -15.77 -9.48
CA ALA A 241 17.98 -15.29 -8.69
C ALA A 241 18.90 -14.31 -9.45
N ALA A 242 19.00 -14.41 -10.78
CA ALA A 242 19.85 -13.51 -11.57
C ALA A 242 19.17 -12.14 -11.71
N THR A 243 17.87 -12.15 -11.96
CA THR A 243 17.02 -10.96 -12.06
C THR A 243 17.01 -10.16 -10.77
N ARG A 244 16.83 -10.81 -9.61
CA ARG A 244 16.93 -10.15 -8.29
C ARG A 244 18.29 -9.47 -8.09
N ARG A 245 19.40 -10.15 -8.41
CA ARG A 245 20.75 -9.55 -8.27
C ARG A 245 20.95 -8.35 -9.18
N TYR A 246 20.46 -8.42 -10.42
CA TYR A 246 20.50 -7.30 -11.36
C TYR A 246 19.77 -6.07 -10.80
N TYR A 247 18.53 -6.22 -10.35
CA TYR A 247 17.78 -5.10 -9.78
C TYR A 247 18.38 -4.58 -8.47
N HIS A 248 18.92 -5.46 -7.62
CA HIS A 248 19.66 -5.02 -6.44
C HIS A 248 20.85 -4.13 -6.81
N GLN A 249 21.61 -4.48 -7.85
CA GLN A 249 22.74 -3.68 -8.34
C GLN A 249 22.29 -2.32 -8.90
N LEU A 250 21.07 -2.22 -9.46
CA LEU A 250 20.47 -0.95 -9.89
C LEU A 250 19.97 -0.07 -8.73
N GLY A 251 20.02 -0.57 -7.49
CA GLY A 251 19.57 0.16 -6.31
C GLY A 251 18.16 -0.19 -5.85
N CYS A 252 17.50 -1.19 -6.45
CA CYS A 252 16.23 -1.69 -5.92
C CYS A 252 16.49 -2.41 -4.58
N ARG A 253 15.85 -1.97 -3.50
CA ARG A 253 15.98 -2.55 -2.15
C ARG A 253 14.73 -3.29 -1.70
N VAL A 254 13.71 -3.34 -2.56
CA VAL A 254 12.48 -4.08 -2.36
C VAL A 254 12.30 -5.06 -3.52
N ALA A 255 12.03 -6.32 -3.20
CA ALA A 255 11.66 -7.36 -4.15
C ALA A 255 10.16 -7.61 -4.02
N GLU A 256 9.42 -7.16 -5.01
CA GLU A 256 7.97 -7.18 -5.03
C GLU A 256 7.46 -8.37 -5.83
N PHE A 257 6.65 -9.22 -5.18
CA PHE A 257 6.08 -10.44 -5.76
C PHE A 257 7.12 -11.33 -6.47
N PRO A 258 8.24 -11.72 -5.83
CA PRO A 258 9.21 -12.61 -6.49
C PRO A 258 8.51 -13.91 -6.93
N LEU A 259 8.74 -14.31 -8.18
CA LEU A 259 8.02 -15.42 -8.81
C LEU A 259 8.56 -16.80 -8.39
N THR A 260 9.72 -16.83 -7.74
CA THR A 260 10.39 -18.07 -7.31
C THR A 260 10.90 -17.93 -5.87
N GLN A 261 10.97 -19.06 -5.18
CA GLN A 261 11.55 -19.10 -3.84
C GLN A 261 13.05 -18.74 -3.89
N GLU A 262 13.76 -19.11 -4.94
CA GLU A 262 15.16 -18.77 -5.15
C GLU A 262 15.37 -17.26 -5.26
N ALA A 263 14.49 -16.54 -5.97
CA ALA A 263 14.54 -15.08 -6.02
C ALA A 263 14.32 -14.45 -4.63
N ALA A 264 13.34 -14.95 -3.87
CA ALA A 264 13.08 -14.49 -2.50
C ALA A 264 14.25 -14.78 -1.53
N GLN A 265 14.90 -15.94 -1.67
CA GLN A 265 16.11 -16.28 -0.89
C GLN A 265 17.26 -15.33 -1.19
N VAL A 266 17.46 -15.00 -2.47
CA VAL A 266 18.47 -14.00 -2.86
C VAL A 266 18.12 -12.64 -2.27
N ALA A 267 16.86 -12.19 -2.38
CA ALA A 267 16.39 -10.95 -1.76
C ALA A 267 16.75 -10.90 -0.26
N ARG A 268 16.42 -11.97 0.47
CA ARG A 268 16.72 -12.08 1.90
C ARG A 268 18.22 -12.00 2.18
N SER A 269 19.05 -12.72 1.40
CA SER A 269 20.52 -12.70 1.58
C SER A 269 21.16 -11.34 1.26
N LEU A 270 20.50 -10.51 0.45
CA LEU A 270 20.90 -9.15 0.13
C LEU A 270 20.30 -8.11 1.10
N ALA A 271 19.52 -8.55 2.08
CA ALA A 271 18.75 -7.71 3.01
C ALA A 271 17.75 -6.77 2.30
N ASP A 272 17.27 -7.17 1.12
CA ASP A 272 16.15 -6.49 0.46
C ASP A 272 14.83 -6.90 1.15
N ALA A 273 13.87 -5.96 1.22
CA ALA A 273 12.53 -6.25 1.74
C ALA A 273 11.74 -7.09 0.73
N ILE A 274 10.96 -8.06 1.21
CA ILE A 274 10.22 -8.98 0.34
C ILE A 274 8.70 -8.78 0.51
N VAL A 275 8.02 -8.47 -0.58
CA VAL A 275 6.56 -8.21 -0.61
C VAL A 275 5.82 -9.38 -1.26
N PHE A 276 4.75 -9.84 -0.60
CA PHE A 276 3.77 -10.74 -1.19
C PHE A 276 2.34 -10.19 -1.04
N GLY A 277 1.42 -10.74 -1.82
CA GLY A 277 0.02 -10.35 -1.75
C GLY A 277 -0.67 -11.01 -0.56
N ALA A 278 -1.28 -10.20 0.31
CA ALA A 278 -2.15 -10.66 1.38
C ALA A 278 -3.28 -11.59 0.90
N PRO A 279 -3.89 -11.42 -0.31
CA PRO A 279 -4.90 -12.34 -0.80
C PRO A 279 -4.44 -13.81 -0.88
N ASN A 280 -3.15 -14.06 -1.11
CA ASN A 280 -2.60 -15.42 -1.18
C ASN A 280 -2.66 -16.13 0.19
N VAL A 281 -2.45 -15.37 1.28
CA VAL A 281 -2.60 -15.89 2.65
C VAL A 281 -4.08 -16.19 2.94
N VAL A 282 -4.98 -15.25 2.61
CA VAL A 282 -6.42 -15.40 2.87
C VAL A 282 -6.98 -16.61 2.14
N ARG A 283 -6.62 -16.80 0.87
CA ARG A 283 -7.12 -17.89 0.03
C ARG A 283 -6.44 -19.24 0.29
N GLY A 284 -5.25 -19.24 0.90
CA GLY A 284 -4.46 -20.46 1.13
C GLY A 284 -3.74 -20.98 -0.12
N GLY A 285 -3.31 -20.06 -1.00
CA GLY A 285 -2.54 -20.39 -2.20
C GLY A 285 -2.59 -19.30 -3.28
N SER A 286 -1.57 -19.29 -4.14
CA SER A 286 -1.50 -18.39 -5.32
C SER A 286 -2.42 -18.85 -6.46
N HIS A 287 -2.95 -17.90 -7.23
CA HIS A 287 -3.67 -18.19 -8.49
C HIS A 287 -2.74 -18.34 -9.71
N THR A 288 -1.44 -18.03 -9.59
CA THR A 288 -0.52 -17.84 -10.73
C THR A 288 0.70 -18.75 -10.71
N ASN A 289 0.68 -19.87 -9.98
CA ASN A 289 1.86 -20.72 -9.69
C ASN A 289 3.01 -19.99 -8.95
N ALA A 290 2.76 -18.77 -8.45
CA ALA A 290 3.71 -18.07 -7.58
C ALA A 290 3.80 -18.75 -6.20
N PRO A 291 4.88 -18.51 -5.43
CA PRO A 291 5.07 -19.12 -4.11
C PRO A 291 3.88 -18.85 -3.17
N ASP A 292 3.53 -19.84 -2.35
CA ASP A 292 2.52 -19.66 -1.31
C ASP A 292 3.03 -18.67 -0.25
N ALA A 293 2.31 -17.57 -0.05
CA ALA A 293 2.73 -16.50 0.86
C ALA A 293 2.86 -17.00 2.31
N THR A 294 2.00 -17.93 2.76
CA THR A 294 2.09 -18.49 4.12
C THR A 294 3.36 -19.32 4.29
N ALA A 295 3.71 -20.13 3.30
CA ALA A 295 4.96 -20.89 3.28
C ALA A 295 6.19 -19.97 3.26
N MET A 296 6.17 -18.89 2.48
CA MET A 296 7.26 -17.91 2.45
C MET A 296 7.42 -17.21 3.79
N ILE A 297 6.33 -16.85 4.47
CA ILE A 297 6.37 -16.29 5.84
C ILE A 297 7.00 -17.28 6.81
N ARG A 298 6.58 -18.55 6.79
CA ARG A 298 7.18 -19.61 7.65
C ARG A 298 8.67 -19.80 7.41
N ALA A 299 9.10 -19.62 6.16
CA ALA A 299 10.51 -19.70 5.77
C ALA A 299 11.32 -18.43 6.06
N GLY A 300 10.69 -17.37 6.59
CA GLY A 300 11.35 -16.07 6.80
C GLY A 300 11.67 -15.34 5.49
N LEU A 301 10.93 -15.63 4.42
CA LEU A 301 11.10 -15.10 3.06
C LEU A 301 9.99 -14.12 2.67
N CYS A 302 9.34 -13.48 3.65
CA CYS A 302 8.33 -12.45 3.43
C CYS A 302 8.43 -11.42 4.56
N ASP A 303 8.53 -10.15 4.21
CA ASP A 303 8.59 -9.03 5.17
C ASP A 303 7.31 -8.20 5.15
N ILE A 304 6.57 -8.19 4.03
CA ILE A 304 5.45 -7.29 3.78
C ILE A 304 4.31 -8.03 3.10
N LEU A 305 3.08 -7.74 3.53
CA LEU A 305 1.84 -8.15 2.88
C LEU A 305 1.08 -6.94 2.36
N ALA A 306 0.92 -6.85 1.03
CA ALA A 306 0.17 -5.79 0.36
C ALA A 306 -1.26 -6.23 0.01
N SER A 307 -2.20 -5.30 -0.14
CA SER A 307 -3.59 -5.67 -0.48
C SER A 307 -3.74 -6.21 -1.89
N ASP A 308 -2.82 -5.84 -2.79
CA ASP A 308 -2.85 -6.21 -4.20
C ASP A 308 -4.17 -5.72 -4.82
N TYR A 309 -5.03 -6.63 -5.26
CA TYR A 309 -6.34 -6.30 -5.84
C TYR A 309 -7.49 -6.34 -4.83
N TYR A 310 -7.24 -6.50 -3.52
CA TYR A 310 -8.30 -6.72 -2.52
C TYR A 310 -8.01 -6.11 -1.14
N TYR A 311 -8.50 -4.88 -0.89
CA TYR A 311 -8.30 -4.12 0.36
C TYR A 311 -8.59 -4.84 1.69
N PRO A 312 -9.59 -5.73 1.83
CA PRO A 312 -9.78 -6.44 3.09
C PRO A 312 -8.66 -7.44 3.43
N ALA A 313 -7.81 -7.80 2.47
CA ALA A 313 -6.86 -8.88 2.60
C ALA A 313 -5.78 -8.68 3.67
N PRO A 314 -5.12 -7.50 3.83
CA PRO A 314 -4.05 -7.33 4.80
C PRO A 314 -4.50 -7.63 6.24
N LEU A 315 -5.62 -7.05 6.67
CA LEU A 315 -6.20 -7.30 7.99
C LEU A 315 -6.59 -8.78 8.17
N ALA A 316 -7.31 -9.34 7.21
CA ALA A 316 -7.72 -10.75 7.28
C ALA A 316 -6.51 -11.71 7.31
N ALA A 317 -5.46 -11.41 6.56
CA ALA A 317 -4.25 -12.22 6.48
C ALA A 317 -3.51 -12.28 7.83
N VAL A 318 -3.25 -11.13 8.48
CA VAL A 318 -2.49 -11.11 9.74
C VAL A 318 -3.26 -11.73 10.91
N ILE A 319 -4.59 -11.57 10.94
CA ILE A 319 -5.44 -12.24 11.92
C ILE A 319 -5.40 -13.76 11.70
N LYS A 320 -5.58 -14.21 10.44
CA LYS A 320 -5.48 -15.64 10.09
C LYS A 320 -4.11 -16.24 10.46
N LEU A 321 -3.01 -15.53 10.19
CA LEU A 321 -1.66 -15.98 10.53
C LEU A 321 -1.49 -16.16 12.05
N ALA A 322 -2.06 -15.24 12.84
CA ALA A 322 -2.04 -15.30 14.29
C ALA A 322 -2.90 -16.45 14.85
N GLU A 323 -4.13 -16.61 14.37
CA GLU A 323 -5.05 -17.70 14.76
C GLU A 323 -4.47 -19.08 14.41
N GLN A 324 -3.75 -19.19 13.30
CA GLN A 324 -3.09 -20.43 12.86
C GLN A 324 -1.74 -20.70 13.53
N GLY A 325 -1.28 -19.80 14.41
CA GLY A 325 0.02 -19.92 15.10
C GLY A 325 1.22 -19.84 14.15
N VAL A 326 1.08 -19.24 12.98
CA VAL A 326 2.19 -19.02 12.04
C VAL A 326 3.15 -17.97 12.59
N LEU A 327 2.59 -16.87 13.11
CA LEU A 327 3.31 -15.81 13.81
C LEU A 327 2.44 -15.28 14.95
N PRO A 328 3.00 -14.84 16.08
CA PRO A 328 2.22 -14.09 17.06
C PRO A 328 1.75 -12.76 16.46
N LEU A 329 0.59 -12.25 16.89
CA LEU A 329 -0.07 -11.07 16.30
C LEU A 329 0.87 -9.86 16.16
N HIS A 330 1.69 -9.56 17.18
CA HIS A 330 2.62 -8.43 17.13
C HIS A 330 3.67 -8.54 16.01
N GLN A 331 4.11 -9.77 15.67
CA GLN A 331 5.02 -9.99 14.55
C GLN A 331 4.28 -9.99 13.22
N ALA A 332 3.10 -10.63 13.16
CA ALA A 332 2.27 -10.61 11.96
C ALA A 332 1.87 -9.19 11.57
N TRP A 333 1.57 -8.32 12.55
CA TRP A 333 1.19 -6.93 12.29
C TRP A 333 2.29 -6.09 11.65
N ASN A 334 3.57 -6.42 11.92
CA ASN A 334 4.68 -5.73 11.25
C ASN A 334 4.61 -5.90 9.72
N LEU A 335 4.07 -7.01 9.22
CA LEU A 335 3.94 -7.28 7.77
C LEU A 335 3.05 -6.27 7.05
N VAL A 336 2.10 -5.63 7.73
CA VAL A 336 1.09 -4.75 7.11
C VAL A 336 1.18 -3.30 7.58
N SER A 337 2.13 -2.97 8.45
CA SER A 337 2.20 -1.64 9.03
C SER A 337 3.65 -1.15 9.15
N ARG A 338 4.42 -1.66 10.12
CA ARG A 338 5.81 -1.23 10.33
C ARG A 338 6.71 -1.49 9.12
N ASN A 339 6.74 -2.71 8.62
CA ASN A 339 7.65 -3.10 7.54
C ASN A 339 7.35 -2.37 6.22
N PRO A 340 6.10 -2.29 5.73
CA PRO A 340 5.80 -1.49 4.54
C PRO A 340 6.14 -0.01 4.70
N ALA A 341 5.89 0.59 5.88
CA ALA A 341 6.32 1.96 6.14
C ALA A 341 7.84 2.12 5.99
N ARG A 342 8.64 1.22 6.58
CA ARG A 342 10.10 1.28 6.48
C ARG A 342 10.61 1.03 5.06
N ALA A 343 10.01 0.10 4.32
CA ALA A 343 10.37 -0.17 2.93
C ALA A 343 10.03 0.98 1.97
N ALA A 344 9.09 1.85 2.36
CA ALA A 344 8.79 3.09 1.65
C ALA A 344 9.61 4.31 2.15
N GLY A 345 10.58 4.11 3.06
CA GLY A 345 11.35 5.21 3.66
C GLY A 345 10.60 6.01 4.73
N LEU A 346 9.41 5.58 5.16
CA LEU A 346 8.59 6.26 6.16
C LEU A 346 8.97 5.80 7.57
N ALA A 347 9.67 6.70 8.29
CA ALA A 347 10.16 6.41 9.62
C ALA A 347 9.22 6.82 10.77
N ASP A 348 8.14 7.53 10.45
CA ASP A 348 7.27 8.24 11.36
C ASP A 348 5.95 7.51 11.67
N ARG A 349 5.74 6.31 11.12
CA ARG A 349 4.50 5.54 11.28
C ARG A 349 4.73 4.03 11.29
N GLY A 350 3.64 3.29 11.41
CA GLY A 350 3.62 1.84 11.44
C GLY A 350 3.79 1.23 12.83
N ALA A 351 3.78 2.06 13.87
CA ALA A 351 3.86 1.67 15.28
C ALA A 351 3.11 2.67 16.16
N LEU A 352 2.64 2.22 17.33
CA LEU A 352 1.98 3.06 18.33
C LEU A 352 2.97 3.48 19.43
N ASP A 353 4.00 4.22 19.03
CA ASP A 353 5.08 4.71 19.90
C ASP A 353 5.07 6.24 20.00
N ALA A 354 5.61 6.78 21.09
CA ALA A 354 5.74 8.23 21.25
C ALA A 354 6.58 8.86 20.11
N GLY A 355 6.13 10.00 19.61
CA GLY A 355 6.71 10.73 18.48
C GLY A 355 6.20 10.28 17.10
N MET A 356 5.59 9.09 16.98
CA MET A 356 5.01 8.61 15.72
C MET A 356 3.74 9.42 15.37
N VAL A 357 3.39 9.42 14.08
CA VAL A 357 2.08 9.90 13.61
C VAL A 357 0.99 9.08 14.28
N ALA A 358 -0.08 9.75 14.72
CA ALA A 358 -1.22 9.14 15.39
C ALA A 358 -2.18 8.46 14.39
N ASP A 359 -1.64 7.46 13.67
CA ASP A 359 -2.40 6.57 12.78
C ASP A 359 -2.72 5.27 13.54
N ALA A 360 -3.99 5.07 13.86
CA ALA A 360 -4.45 3.93 14.63
C ALA A 360 -5.80 3.42 14.11
N ILE A 361 -6.02 2.11 14.24
CA ILE A 361 -7.31 1.49 13.93
C ILE A 361 -7.83 0.73 15.14
N VAL A 362 -9.15 0.62 15.20
CA VAL A 362 -9.86 -0.12 16.24
C VAL A 362 -10.60 -1.27 15.58
N VAL A 363 -10.30 -2.49 15.98
CA VAL A 363 -10.78 -3.71 15.33
C VAL A 363 -11.56 -4.55 16.33
N ASP A 364 -12.80 -4.89 15.95
CA ASP A 364 -13.61 -5.90 16.60
C ASP A 364 -13.30 -7.27 15.99
N ASP A 365 -12.69 -8.13 16.79
CA ASP A 365 -12.33 -9.52 16.48
C ASP A 365 -13.18 -10.53 17.26
N SER A 366 -14.34 -10.13 17.78
CA SER A 366 -15.24 -11.01 18.56
C SER A 366 -15.81 -12.19 17.76
N VAL A 367 -15.84 -12.08 16.44
CA VAL A 367 -16.22 -13.16 15.53
C VAL A 367 -14.95 -13.72 14.89
N ALA A 368 -14.58 -14.93 15.27
CA ALA A 368 -13.38 -15.60 14.78
C ALA A 368 -13.31 -15.62 13.24
N GLY A 369 -12.14 -15.31 12.68
CA GLY A 369 -11.93 -15.23 11.23
C GLY A 369 -12.62 -14.07 10.50
N VAL A 370 -13.37 -13.20 11.19
CA VAL A 370 -14.09 -12.07 10.58
C VAL A 370 -13.76 -10.76 11.33
N PRO A 371 -12.50 -10.28 11.27
CA PRO A 371 -12.12 -9.03 11.89
C PRO A 371 -12.82 -7.85 11.19
N ARG A 372 -13.30 -6.87 11.96
CA ARG A 372 -13.98 -5.68 11.44
C ARG A 372 -13.38 -4.41 11.99
N VAL A 373 -13.03 -3.48 11.12
CA VAL A 373 -12.61 -2.14 11.54
C VAL A 373 -13.84 -1.38 12.03
N CYS A 374 -13.82 -0.96 13.29
CA CYS A 374 -14.85 -0.14 13.91
C CYS A 374 -14.51 1.35 13.82
N ALA A 375 -13.23 1.70 13.87
CA ALA A 375 -12.75 3.07 13.68
C ALA A 375 -11.38 3.10 13.01
N ALA A 376 -11.15 4.15 12.21
CA ALA A 376 -9.82 4.50 11.69
C ALA A 376 -9.50 5.95 12.04
N ILE A 377 -8.33 6.14 12.63
CA ILE A 377 -7.77 7.41 13.04
C ILE A 377 -6.56 7.66 12.17
N VAL A 378 -6.53 8.80 11.49
CA VAL A 378 -5.43 9.21 10.62
C VAL A 378 -5.00 10.60 11.04
N ASP A 379 -3.71 10.76 11.31
CA ASP A 379 -3.14 12.01 11.81
C ASP A 379 -3.87 12.52 13.07
N GLY A 380 -4.21 11.60 13.99
CA GLY A 380 -4.91 11.90 15.24
C GLY A 380 -6.38 12.31 15.09
N GLN A 381 -6.94 12.28 13.88
CA GLN A 381 -8.34 12.62 13.61
C GLN A 381 -9.16 11.37 13.32
N LEU A 382 -10.38 11.30 13.85
CA LEU A 382 -11.31 10.21 13.54
C LEU A 382 -11.81 10.37 12.09
N ARG A 383 -11.35 9.51 11.18
CA ARG A 383 -11.70 9.56 9.75
C ARG A 383 -12.76 8.54 9.34
N TYR A 384 -12.93 7.48 10.12
CA TYR A 384 -13.97 6.48 9.91
C TYR A 384 -14.50 5.92 11.23
N ALA A 385 -15.80 5.64 11.26
CA ALA A 385 -16.51 4.99 12.36
C ALA A 385 -17.69 4.17 11.82
N ALA A 386 -17.71 2.85 12.06
CA ALA A 386 -18.73 1.93 11.53
C ALA A 386 -20.06 1.97 12.29
N ARG A 387 -20.10 2.57 13.48
CA ARG A 387 -21.30 2.80 14.30
C ARG A 387 -21.24 4.21 14.88
N HIS A 388 -22.38 4.75 15.30
CA HIS A 388 -22.35 5.68 16.41
C HIS A 388 -21.66 4.94 17.55
N PHE A 389 -20.46 5.36 17.92
CA PHE A 389 -19.92 5.04 19.23
C PHE A 389 -20.85 5.78 20.19
N ASP A 390 -21.94 5.11 20.59
CA ASP A 390 -22.96 5.69 21.46
C ASP A 390 -22.26 6.44 22.57
N HIS A 391 -22.55 7.73 22.66
CA HIS A 391 -21.99 8.68 23.60
C HIS A 391 -21.75 8.03 24.98
N ARG A 392 -20.51 7.57 25.22
CA ARG A 392 -19.92 7.59 26.57
C ARG A 392 -19.33 8.96 26.91
N VAL A 393 -19.70 9.96 26.11
CA VAL A 393 -19.40 11.39 26.30
C VAL A 393 -20.52 12.11 27.10
N GLU A 394 -21.61 11.44 27.52
CA GLU A 394 -22.70 12.08 28.29
C GLU A 394 -23.18 11.35 29.56
N ARG A 395 -22.32 10.65 30.32
CA ARG A 395 -22.64 10.25 31.70
C ARG A 395 -21.50 10.43 32.71
N ALA A 396 -20.88 11.61 32.66
CA ALA A 396 -20.17 12.20 33.80
C ALA A 396 -20.90 13.45 34.35
N ALA A 397 -22.15 13.69 33.92
CA ALA A 397 -23.02 14.76 34.40
C ALA A 397 -24.50 14.31 34.49
N ALA A 398 -24.74 13.15 35.10
CA ALA A 398 -26.04 12.75 35.62
C ALA A 398 -25.86 12.10 36.99
#